data_AF-A0A948HH98-F1
#
_entry.id   AF-A0A948HH98-F1
#
_cell.length_a   1.000
_cell.length_b   1.000
_cell.length_c   1.000
_cell.angle_alpha   90.00
_cell.angle_beta   90.00
_cell.angle_gamma   90.00
#
_symmetry.space_group_name_H-M   'P 1'
#
loop_
_entity.id
_entity.type
_entity.pdbx_description
1 polymer ?
#
loop_
_entity_poly.entity_id
_entity_poly.type
_entity_poly.pdbx_seq_one_letter_code
_entity_poly.pdbx_strand_id
1 'polypeptide(L)' 'MQAHHLIGVGFGPSNIALAIALEERDSADGSLRPLFIEKQPHFAWHRDMLLDGAHMQISFLKDLV' A
#
# COMPACT_ATOMS: atom_id res chain seq x y z
N MET A 1 19.17 -1.48 17.57
CA MET A 1 18.26 -1.99 16.51
C MET A 1 16.87 -2.07 17.11
N GLN A 2 15.86 -1.50 16.46
CA GLN A 2 14.47 -1.56 16.93
C GLN A 2 13.76 -2.73 16.24
N ALA A 3 13.04 -3.54 17.01
CA ALA A 3 12.24 -4.63 16.45
C ALA A 3 10.90 -4.08 15.91
N HIS A 4 10.53 -4.48 14.70
CA HIS A 4 9.24 -4.14 14.09
C HIS A 4 8.31 -5.35 14.16
N HIS A 5 7.03 -5.10 14.45
CA HIS A 5 5.99 -6.16 14.46
C HIS A 5 5.68 -6.68 13.06
N LEU A 6 5.84 -5.82 12.05
CA LEU A 6 5.58 -6.14 10.65
C LEU A 6 6.54 -5.36 9.74
N ILE A 7 7.12 -6.06 8.77
CA ILE A 7 7.88 -5.45 7.67
C ILE A 7 7.28 -5.93 6.35
N GLY A 8 6.79 -5.01 5.54
CA GLY A 8 6.32 -5.26 4.18
C GLY A 8 7.41 -4.95 3.15
N VAL A 9 7.65 -5.87 2.23
CA VAL A 9 8.55 -5.67 1.08
C VAL A 9 7.72 -5.27 -0.14
N GLY A 10 8.03 -4.11 -0.70
CA GLY A 10 7.24 -3.41 -1.71
C GLY A 10 6.15 -2.52 -1.09
N PHE A 11 5.78 -1.45 -1.79
CA PHE A 11 4.69 -0.56 -1.39
C PHE A 11 3.76 -0.28 -2.57
N GLY A 12 3.32 -1.36 -3.22
CA GLY A 12 2.27 -1.37 -4.24
C GLY A 12 0.86 -1.48 -3.64
N PRO A 13 -0.19 -1.58 -4.48
CA PRO A 13 -1.59 -1.56 -4.03
C PRO A 13 -1.92 -2.51 -2.87
N SER A 14 -1.40 -3.73 -2.87
CA SER A 14 -1.66 -4.72 -1.81
C SER A 14 -1.15 -4.28 -0.43
N ASN A 15 0.09 -3.75 -0.35
CA ASN A 15 0.65 -3.29 0.91
C ASN A 15 0.10 -1.92 1.34
N ILE A 16 -0.35 -1.10 0.38
CA ILE A 16 -1.09 0.14 0.67
C ILE A 16 -2.46 -0.21 1.28
N ALA A 17 -3.20 -1.14 0.69
CA ALA A 17 -4.47 -1.62 1.25
C ALA A 17 -4.30 -2.17 2.68
N LEU A 18 -3.24 -2.94 2.92
CA LEU A 18 -2.90 -3.40 4.26
C LEU A 18 -2.57 -2.24 5.22
N ALA A 19 -1.80 -1.25 4.76
CA ALA A 19 -1.47 -0.08 5.58
C ALA A 19 -2.74 0.71 5.98
N ILE A 20 -3.66 0.93 5.03
CA ILE A 20 -4.96 1.58 5.28
C ILE A 20 -5.76 0.78 6.31
N ALA A 21 -5.93 -0.53 6.09
CA ALA A 21 -6.69 -1.39 6.99
C ALA A 21 -6.07 -1.47 8.40
N LEU A 22 -4.74 -1.42 8.51
CA LEU A 22 -4.05 -1.35 9.80
C LEU A 22 -4.26 0.00 10.48
N GLU A 23 -4.20 1.11 9.74
CA GLU A 23 -4.44 2.45 10.27
C GLU A 23 -5.88 2.61 10.77
N GLU A 24 -6.87 2.15 9.99
CA GLU A 24 -8.28 2.17 10.39
C GLU A 24 -8.53 1.36 11.68
N ARG A 25 -7.91 0.19 11.80
CA ARG A 25 -8.04 -0.70 12.96
C ARG A 25 -7.27 -0.21 14.20
N ASP A 26 -6.08 0.34 14.03
CA ASP A 26 -5.17 0.71 15.13
C ASP A 26 -5.44 2.11 15.70
N SER A 27 -6.56 2.72 15.32
CA SER A 27 -7.07 4.02 15.83
C SER A 27 -7.23 4.10 17.37
N ALA A 28 -7.07 2.99 18.11
CA ALA A 28 -7.34 2.91 19.54
C ALA A 28 -6.11 2.66 20.44
N ASP A 29 -5.02 2.03 19.97
CA ASP A 29 -3.93 1.59 20.85
C ASP A 29 -2.51 1.85 20.30
N GLY A 30 -2.36 2.16 19.00
CA GLY A 30 -1.09 2.61 18.38
C GLY A 30 0.08 1.65 18.56
N SER A 31 -0.22 0.37 18.81
CA SER A 31 0.78 -0.63 19.20
C SER A 31 1.50 -1.22 17.99
N LEU A 32 0.88 -1.17 16.81
CA LEU A 32 1.45 -1.67 15.57
C LEU A 32 2.22 -0.56 14.87
N ARG A 33 3.52 -0.78 14.70
CA ARG A 33 4.41 0.09 13.91
C ARG A 33 4.90 -0.68 12.68
N PRO A 34 4.05 -0.84 11.65
CA PRO A 34 4.45 -1.49 10.41
C PRO A 34 5.48 -0.63 9.68
N LEU A 35 6.45 -1.29 9.05
CA LEU A 35 7.42 -0.65 8.14
C LEU A 35 7.24 -1.23 6.74
N PHE A 36 7.08 -0.40 5.73
CA PHE A 36 7.03 -0.83 4.33
C PHE A 36 8.24 -0.29 3.58
N ILE A 37 8.90 -1.14 2.79
CA ILE A 37 10.13 -0.80 2.07
C ILE A 37 9.90 -0.98 0.57
N GLU A 38 9.95 0.11 -0.19
CA GLU A 38 9.80 0.12 -1.64
C GLU A 38 11.13 0.46 -2.31
N LYS A 39 11.45 -0.23 -3.41
CA LYS A 39 12.67 0.03 -4.18
C LYS A 39 12.57 1.32 -4.99
N GLN A 40 11.36 1.67 -5.43
CA GLN A 40 11.10 2.88 -6.19
C GLN A 40 11.18 4.11 -5.27
N PRO A 41 11.78 5.23 -5.73
CA PRO A 41 11.90 6.45 -4.93
C PRO A 41 10.56 7.14 -4.65
N HIS A 42 9.55 6.84 -5.47
CA HIS A 42 8.19 7.34 -5.35
C HIS A 42 7.22 6.23 -5.72
N PHE A 43 6.00 6.27 -5.18
CA PHE A 43 4.96 5.35 -5.58
C PHE A 43 4.63 5.53 -7.07
N ALA A 44 4.62 4.42 -7.80
CA ALA A 44 4.05 4.34 -9.14
C ALA A 44 3.51 2.93 -9.39
N TRP A 45 2.27 2.86 -9.88
CA TRP A 45 1.64 1.59 -10.21
C TRP A 45 1.71 1.35 -11.73
N HIS A 46 2.50 0.35 -12.12
CA HIS A 46 2.77 -0.01 -13.52
C HIS A 46 3.07 1.20 -14.43
N ARG A 47 4.01 2.06 -14.00
CA ARG A 47 4.32 3.34 -14.68
C ARG A 47 4.55 3.20 -16.18
N ASP A 48 5.30 2.18 -16.58
CA ASP A 48 5.67 1.94 -17.98
C ASP A 48 4.49 1.44 -18.84
N MET A 49 3.34 1.15 -18.21
CA MET A 49 2.11 0.68 -18.85
C MET A 49 0.97 1.71 -18.77
N LEU A 50 1.26 2.95 -18.38
CA LEU A 50 0.32 4.07 -18.44
C LEU A 50 0.23 4.59 -19.88
N LEU A 51 -0.31 3.74 -20.76
CA LEU A 51 -0.50 4.04 -22.18
C LEU A 51 -1.68 4.99 -22.38
N ASP A 52 -1.63 5.80 -23.45
CA ASP A 52 -2.74 6.68 -23.82
C ASP A 52 -4.02 5.88 -24.06
N GLY A 53 -5.11 6.32 -23.43
CA GLY A 53 -6.42 5.65 -23.50
C GLY A 53 -6.54 4.37 -22.67
N ALA A 54 -5.55 4.02 -21.85
CA ALA A 54 -5.70 2.93 -20.89
C ALA A 54 -6.74 3.28 -19.81
N HIS A 55 -7.56 2.29 -19.46
CA HIS A 55 -8.61 2.43 -18.44
C HIS A 55 -8.55 1.27 -17.45
N MET A 56 -9.09 1.50 -16.24
CA MET A 56 -9.26 0.44 -15.25
C MET A 56 -10.22 -0.64 -15.77
N GLN A 57 -9.81 -1.90 -15.66
CA GLN A 57 -10.64 -3.06 -16.05
C GLN A 57 -11.56 -3.54 -14.91
N ILE A 58 -11.66 -2.76 -13.84
CA ILE A 58 -12.42 -3.06 -12.63
C ILE A 58 -13.20 -1.81 -12.21
N SER A 59 -14.38 -2.00 -11.61
CA SER A 59 -15.18 -0.88 -11.07
C SER A 59 -14.41 -0.16 -9.98
N PHE A 60 -14.52 1.17 -9.93
CA PHE A 60 -13.94 1.99 -8.87
C PHE A 60 -14.48 1.65 -7.48
N LEU A 61 -15.65 1.01 -7.38
CA LEU A 61 -16.20 0.51 -6.11
C LEU A 61 -15.37 -0.63 -5.49
N LYS A 62 -14.38 -1.14 -6.23
CA LYS A 62 -13.39 -2.10 -5.75
C LYS A 62 -12.04 -1.39 -5.67
N ASP A 63 -12.01 -0.31 -4.90
CA ASP A 63 -10.77 0.39 -4.56
C ASP A 63 -9.99 -0.42 -3.51
N LEU A 64 -9.18 0.24 -2.68
CA LEU A 64 -8.15 -0.45 -1.90
C LEU A 64 -8.67 -1.15 -0.64
N VAL A 65 -9.82 -0.76 -0.09
CA VAL A 65 -10.40 -1.34 1.14
C VAL A 65 -11.92 -1.28 1.18
#